data_AF-A0A2T2SPN8-F1
#
_entry.id   AF-A0A2T2SPN8-F1
#
_cell.length_a   1.000
_cell.length_b   1.000
_cell.length_c   1.000
_cell.angle_alpha   90.00
_cell.angle_beta   90.00
_cell.angle_gamma   90.00
#
_symmetry.space_group_name_H-M   'P 1'
#
loop_
_entity.id
_entity.type
_entity.pdbx_description
1 polymer ?
#
loop_
_entity_poly.entity_id
_entity_poly.type
_entity_poly.pdbx_seq_one_letter_code
_entity_poly.pdbx_strand_id
1 'polypeptide(L)'
;MIQRIQTVYLVLGALAAGALFFLDPLWSGAVVQQFGWFTPVTAALAGLTAVGALATVFLYNNREGQRSVTAGLQVLAALLTGGVFVGLYGAGALGLRGTGGTWNVSKIAFLALPIVAYLFFMLARRAIQSDIELVRSMDRLR
;
A
#
# COMPACT_ATOMS: atom_id res chain seq x y z
N MET A 1 4.70 -25.80 4.07
CA MET A 1 5.48 -24.80 3.31
C MET A 1 5.86 -23.70 4.29
N ILE A 2 7.08 -23.75 4.82
CA ILE A 2 7.53 -22.83 5.89
C ILE A 2 7.66 -21.43 5.27
N GLN A 3 6.67 -20.59 5.56
CA GLN A 3 6.55 -19.14 5.37
C GLN A 3 7.56 -18.50 4.40
N ARG A 4 7.16 -18.34 3.13
CA ARG A 4 7.94 -17.50 2.21
C ARG A 4 7.83 -16.05 2.64
N ILE A 5 8.96 -15.37 2.83
CA ILE A 5 9.00 -13.98 3.32
C ILE A 5 8.18 -13.00 2.45
N GLN A 6 7.99 -13.32 1.16
CA GLN A 6 7.12 -12.55 0.26
C GLN A 6 5.67 -12.45 0.74
N THR A 7 5.11 -13.48 1.38
CA THR A 7 3.72 -13.44 1.86
C THR A 7 3.59 -12.52 3.08
N VAL A 8 4.61 -12.46 3.93
CA VAL A 8 4.67 -11.53 5.06
C VAL A 8 4.64 -10.10 4.54
N TYR A 9 5.47 -9.77 3.55
CA TYR A 9 5.47 -8.43 2.95
C TYR A 9 4.15 -8.08 2.27
N LEU A 10 3.52 -9.02 1.54
CA LEU A 10 2.20 -8.79 0.93
C LEU A 10 1.13 -8.50 1.99
N VAL A 11 1.10 -9.27 3.08
CA VAL A 11 0.13 -9.07 4.17
C VAL A 11 0.39 -7.76 4.89
N LEU A 12 1.65 -7.40 5.19
CA LEU A 12 1.98 -6.12 5.82
C LEU A 12 1.62 -4.93 4.92
N GLY A 13 1.85 -5.04 3.61
CA GLY A 13 1.40 -4.03 2.65
C GLY A 13 -0.13 -3.92 2.58
N ALA A 14 -0.84 -5.06 2.64
CA ALA A 14 -2.30 -5.09 2.69
C ALA A 14 -2.85 -4.43 3.96
N LEU A 15 -2.25 -4.72 5.12
CA LEU A 15 -2.62 -4.11 6.40
C LEU A 15 -2.32 -2.61 6.38
N ALA A 16 -1.18 -2.19 5.83
CA ALA A 16 -0.85 -0.77 5.72
C ALA A 16 -1.87 -0.02 4.84
N ALA A 17 -2.25 -0.56 3.69
CA ALA A 17 -3.29 0.03 2.84
C ALA A 17 -4.69 -0.02 3.46
N GLY A 18 -5.05 -1.15 4.11
CA GLY A 18 -6.33 -1.34 4.77
C GLY A 18 -6.51 -0.48 6.02
N ALA A 19 -5.42 -0.17 6.73
CA ALA A 19 -5.45 0.67 7.92
C ALA A 19 -5.96 2.09 7.64
N LEU A 20 -5.86 2.59 6.40
CA LEU A 20 -6.41 3.90 6.01
C LEU A 20 -7.93 3.99 6.23
N PHE A 21 -8.67 2.88 6.12
CA PHE A 21 -10.12 2.87 6.36
C PHE A 21 -10.50 3.17 7.81
N PHE A 22 -9.56 3.04 8.75
CA PHE A 22 -9.78 3.30 10.18
C PHE A 22 -9.28 4.68 10.61
N LEU A 23 -8.84 5.52 9.67
CA LEU A 23 -8.30 6.85 9.98
C LEU A 23 -9.28 7.96 9.57
N ASP A 24 -9.52 8.89 10.50
CA ASP A 24 -10.45 10.00 10.33
C ASP A 24 -10.25 10.85 9.06
N PRO A 25 -9.01 11.13 8.58
CA PRO A 25 -8.80 11.95 7.39
C PRO A 25 -9.43 11.40 6.11
N LEU A 26 -9.75 10.11 6.03
CA LEU A 26 -10.42 9.52 4.88
C LEU A 26 -11.90 9.92 4.80
N TRP A 27 -12.52 10.10 5.96
CA TRP A 27 -13.98 10.24 6.11
C TRP A 27 -14.40 11.64 6.50
N SER A 28 -13.50 12.40 7.12
CA SER A 28 -13.80 13.69 7.71
C SER A 28 -12.64 14.67 7.56
N GLY A 29 -12.97 15.96 7.58
CA GLY A 29 -11.99 17.05 7.52
C GLY A 29 -12.06 17.87 6.23
N ALA A 30 -11.19 18.88 6.15
CA ALA A 30 -11.21 19.89 5.09
C ALA A 30 -11.10 19.28 3.68
N VAL A 31 -10.26 18.25 3.52
CA VAL A 31 -10.07 17.57 2.23
C VAL A 31 -11.35 16.91 1.71
N VAL A 32 -12.12 16.27 2.60
CA VAL A 32 -13.38 15.60 2.24
C VAL A 32 -14.46 16.62 1.91
N GLN A 33 -14.52 17.73 2.66
CA GLN A 33 -15.50 18.80 2.42
C GLN A 33 -15.21 19.58 1.13
N GLN A 34 -13.93 19.73 0.78
CA GLN A 34 -13.51 20.50 -0.39
C GLN A 34 -13.52 19.66 -1.68
N PHE A 35 -13.18 18.37 -1.59
CA PHE A 35 -13.01 17.51 -2.76
C PHE A 35 -13.90 16.26 -2.66
N GLY A 36 -15.06 16.30 -3.35
CA GLY A 36 -15.99 15.16 -3.39
C GLY A 36 -15.42 13.88 -4.01
N TRP A 37 -14.34 13.97 -4.78
CA TRP A 37 -13.64 12.80 -5.33
C TRP A 37 -12.74 12.09 -4.32
N PHE A 38 -12.31 12.79 -3.25
CA PHE A 38 -11.22 12.33 -2.40
C PHE A 38 -11.55 11.00 -1.72
N THR A 39 -12.61 10.96 -0.91
CA THR A 39 -13.03 9.75 -0.21
C THR A 39 -13.27 8.56 -1.16
N PRO A 40 -14.11 8.65 -2.21
CA PRO A 40 -14.37 7.49 -3.06
C PRO A 40 -13.12 6.99 -3.80
N VAL A 41 -12.27 7.90 -4.31
CA VAL A 41 -11.05 7.49 -5.05
C VAL A 41 -10.01 6.90 -4.10
N THR A 42 -9.75 7.55 -2.96
CA THR A 42 -8.77 7.07 -1.98
C THR A 42 -9.21 5.75 -1.36
N ALA A 43 -10.50 5.59 -1.02
CA ALA A 43 -11.05 4.34 -0.53
C ALA A 43 -10.99 3.23 -1.59
N ALA A 44 -11.33 3.51 -2.84
CA ALA A 44 -11.23 2.53 -3.92
C ALA A 44 -9.78 2.07 -4.13
N LEU A 45 -8.82 2.99 -4.19
CA LEU A 45 -7.40 2.66 -4.33
C LEU A 45 -6.87 1.86 -3.13
N ALA A 46 -7.19 2.27 -1.90
CA ALA A 46 -6.80 1.55 -0.69
C ALA A 46 -7.41 0.15 -0.65
N GLY A 47 -8.69 0.01 -0.97
CA GLY A 47 -9.41 -1.27 -1.01
C GLY A 47 -8.86 -2.22 -2.07
N LEU A 48 -8.69 -1.75 -3.31
CA LEU A 48 -8.10 -2.54 -4.40
C LEU A 48 -6.68 -2.99 -4.05
N THR A 49 -5.88 -2.11 -3.44
CA THR A 49 -4.53 -2.43 -3.00
C THR A 49 -4.53 -3.49 -1.90
N ALA A 50 -5.36 -3.33 -0.87
CA ALA A 50 -5.42 -4.26 0.26
C ALA A 50 -5.95 -5.64 -0.16
N VAL A 51 -7.10 -5.68 -0.83
CA VAL A 51 -7.73 -6.93 -1.30
C VAL A 51 -6.84 -7.60 -2.35
N GLY A 52 -6.29 -6.83 -3.29
CA GLY A 52 -5.39 -7.37 -4.31
C GLY A 52 -4.11 -7.96 -3.72
N ALA A 53 -3.54 -7.35 -2.67
CA ALA A 53 -2.39 -7.90 -1.96
C ALA A 53 -2.70 -9.23 -1.27
N LEU A 54 -3.84 -9.34 -0.60
CA LEU A 54 -4.30 -10.60 0.01
C LEU A 54 -4.56 -11.67 -1.06
N ALA A 55 -5.20 -11.31 -2.17
CA ALA A 55 -5.42 -12.23 -3.29
C ALA A 55 -4.09 -12.73 -3.88
N THR A 56 -3.07 -11.87 -3.95
CA THR A 56 -1.74 -12.18 -4.48
C THR A 56 -1.00 -13.24 -3.65
N VAL A 57 -1.33 -13.41 -2.37
CA VAL A 57 -0.76 -14.48 -1.53
C VAL A 57 -1.09 -15.86 -2.10
N PHE A 58 -2.29 -16.03 -2.69
CA PHE A 58 -2.73 -17.30 -3.28
C PHE A 58 -2.10 -17.61 -4.65
N LEU A 59 -1.43 -16.63 -5.28
CA LEU A 59 -0.69 -16.83 -6.53
C LEU A 59 0.70 -17.49 -6.32
N TYR A 60 0.96 -18.11 -5.16
CA TYR A 60 2.26 -18.69 -4.80
C TYR A 60 2.78 -19.77 -5.77
N ASN A 61 1.89 -20.43 -6.52
CA ASN A 61 2.26 -21.42 -7.53
C ASN A 61 2.79 -20.77 -8.82
N ASN A 62 2.28 -19.59 -9.19
CA ASN A 62 2.67 -18.86 -10.39
C ASN A 62 3.56 -17.66 -10.00
N ARG A 63 4.85 -17.92 -9.80
CA ARG A 63 5.81 -16.89 -9.33
C ARG A 63 5.90 -15.67 -10.27
N GLU A 64 5.85 -15.88 -11.58
CA GLU A 64 5.90 -14.79 -12.56
C GLU A 64 4.63 -13.92 -12.51
N GLY A 65 3.46 -14.57 -12.43
CA GLY A 65 2.18 -13.89 -12.22
C GLY A 65 2.15 -13.13 -10.90
N GLN A 66 2.61 -13.76 -9.81
CA GLN A 66 2.71 -13.13 -8.49
C GLN A 66 3.59 -11.88 -8.52
N ARG A 67 4.74 -11.92 -9.22
CA ARG A 67 5.62 -10.77 -9.41
C ARG A 67 4.93 -9.63 -10.16
N SER A 68 4.22 -9.95 -11.25
CA SER A 68 3.53 -8.96 -12.09
C SER A 68 2.41 -8.26 -11.32
N VAL A 69 1.56 -9.02 -10.64
CA VAL A 69 0.49 -8.47 -9.81
C VAL A 69 1.06 -7.63 -8.66
N THR A 70 2.13 -8.08 -8.01
CA THR A 70 2.82 -7.31 -6.95
C THR A 70 3.37 -5.98 -7.48
N ALA A 71 3.88 -5.95 -8.71
CA ALA A 71 4.31 -4.70 -9.34
C ALA A 71 3.13 -3.74 -9.58
N GLY A 72 1.97 -4.27 -10.00
CA GLY A 72 0.73 -3.49 -10.09
C GLY A 72 0.28 -2.91 -8.75
N LEU A 73 0.33 -3.71 -7.68
CA LEU A 73 0.03 -3.26 -6.31
C LEU A 73 0.98 -2.17 -5.83
N GLN A 74 2.26 -2.28 -6.18
CA GLN A 74 3.25 -1.24 -5.89
C GLN A 74 2.90 0.08 -6.61
N VAL A 75 2.43 0.04 -7.86
CA VAL A 75 1.94 1.23 -8.57
C VAL A 75 0.68 1.79 -7.91
N LEU A 76 -0.28 0.94 -7.52
CA LEU A 76 -1.48 1.39 -6.81
C LEU A 76 -1.14 2.09 -5.49
N ALA A 77 -0.19 1.56 -4.72
CA ALA A 77 0.29 2.21 -3.49
C ALA A 77 0.97 3.57 -3.76
N ALA A 78 1.70 3.71 -4.87
CA ALA A 78 2.27 4.99 -5.27
C ALA A 78 1.18 6.00 -5.67
N LEU A 79 0.16 5.58 -6.42
CA LEU A 79 -0.99 6.41 -6.76
C LEU A 79 -1.79 6.81 -5.51
N LEU A 80 -1.97 5.89 -4.57
CA LEU A 80 -2.61 6.16 -3.28
C LEU A 80 -1.83 7.22 -2.50
N THR A 81 -0.50 7.09 -2.42
CA THR A 81 0.39 8.06 -1.79
C THR A 81 0.24 9.45 -2.43
N GLY A 82 0.29 9.51 -3.76
CA GLY A 82 0.13 10.76 -4.51
C GLY A 82 -1.24 11.39 -4.31
N GLY A 83 -2.32 10.60 -4.37
CA GLY A 83 -3.69 11.08 -4.18
C GLY A 83 -3.93 11.65 -2.78
N VAL A 84 -3.43 10.97 -1.75
CA VAL A 84 -3.48 11.46 -0.36
C VAL A 84 -2.70 12.77 -0.23
N PHE A 85 -1.48 12.83 -0.75
CA PHE A 85 -0.66 14.04 -0.68
C PHE A 85 -1.30 15.22 -1.41
N VAL A 86 -1.73 15.03 -2.65
CA VAL A 86 -2.37 16.07 -3.48
C VAL A 86 -3.67 16.56 -2.85
N GLY A 87 -4.52 15.65 -2.36
CA GLY A 87 -5.76 16.03 -1.69
C GLY A 87 -5.51 16.88 -0.44
N LEU A 88 -4.62 16.43 0.44
CA LEU A 88 -4.28 17.16 1.66
C LEU A 88 -3.58 18.50 1.37
N TYR A 89 -2.69 18.55 0.39
CA TYR A 89 -2.02 19.78 -0.03
C TYR A 89 -3.04 20.80 -0.59
N GLY A 90 -3.88 20.37 -1.53
CA GLY A 90 -4.88 21.22 -2.16
C GLY A 90 -5.93 21.75 -1.18
N ALA A 91 -6.19 21.02 -0.10
CA ALA A 91 -7.11 21.44 0.96
C ALA A 91 -6.45 22.28 2.08
N GLY A 92 -5.16 22.61 1.94
CA GLY A 92 -4.40 23.29 3.02
C GLY A 92 -4.31 22.46 4.30
N ALA A 93 -4.51 21.14 4.22
CA ALA A 93 -4.71 20.24 5.36
C ALA A 93 -3.45 19.48 5.78
N LEU A 94 -2.29 19.72 5.13
CA LEU A 94 -0.99 19.11 5.45
C LEU A 94 -0.46 19.46 6.84
N GLY A 95 -1.04 20.45 7.52
CA GLY A 95 -0.71 20.74 8.92
C GLY A 95 -0.87 19.50 9.80
N LEU A 96 0.27 19.02 10.32
CA LEU A 96 0.36 17.83 11.17
C LEU A 96 0.10 18.12 12.66
N ARG A 97 -0.09 19.39 13.02
CA ARG A 97 -0.45 19.80 14.38
C ARG A 97 -1.96 19.90 14.53
N GLY A 98 -2.47 19.42 15.65
CA GLY A 98 -3.86 19.57 16.08
C GLY A 98 -4.11 20.90 16.80
N THR A 99 -5.35 21.09 17.23
CA THR A 99 -5.74 22.19 18.11
C THR A 99 -4.95 22.10 19.42
N GLY A 100 -4.27 23.18 19.80
CA GLY A 100 -3.37 23.20 20.96
C GLY A 100 -1.91 22.83 20.68
N GLY A 101 -1.53 22.61 19.40
CA GLY A 101 -0.14 22.42 19.00
C GLY A 101 0.42 21.01 19.19
N THR A 102 -0.40 20.04 19.63
CA THR A 102 -0.04 18.62 19.73
C THR A 102 0.05 17.97 18.35
N TRP A 103 0.81 16.87 18.23
CA TRP A 103 0.88 16.13 16.97
C TRP A 103 -0.41 15.37 16.68
N ASN A 104 -0.93 15.52 15.46
CA ASN A 104 -2.07 14.77 14.98
C ASN A 104 -1.60 13.44 14.38
N VAL A 105 -1.60 12.40 15.23
CA VAL A 105 -1.11 11.05 14.87
C VAL A 105 -1.92 10.44 13.72
N SER A 106 -3.23 10.68 13.63
CA SER A 106 -4.06 10.10 12.56
C SER A 106 -3.69 10.68 11.20
N LYS A 107 -3.44 11.99 11.09
CA LYS A 107 -2.93 12.61 9.85
C LYS A 107 -1.54 12.10 9.47
N ILE A 108 -0.63 11.97 10.44
CA ILE A 108 0.72 11.45 10.20
C ILE A 108 0.64 10.02 9.68
N ALA A 109 -0.14 9.16 10.35
CA ALA A 109 -0.35 7.78 9.92
C ALA A 109 -0.99 7.72 8.53
N PHE A 110 -1.97 8.58 8.25
CA PHE A 110 -2.66 8.61 6.96
C PHE A 110 -1.72 8.99 5.80
N LEU A 111 -0.74 9.86 6.04
CA LEU A 111 0.30 10.21 5.07
C LEU A 111 1.36 9.11 4.92
N ALA A 112 1.73 8.45 6.03
CA ALA A 112 2.81 7.49 6.08
C ALA A 112 2.42 6.08 5.58
N LEU A 113 1.21 5.62 5.89
CA LEU A 113 0.78 4.24 5.60
C LEU A 113 0.82 3.87 4.10
N PRO A 114 0.40 4.72 3.14
CA PRO A 114 0.57 4.44 1.72
C PRO A 114 2.04 4.24 1.30
N ILE A 115 2.96 5.01 1.90
CA ILE A 115 4.41 4.90 1.66
C ILE A 115 4.92 3.58 2.23
N VAL A 116 4.48 3.22 3.45
CA VAL A 116 4.81 1.94 4.08
C VAL A 116 4.30 0.77 3.24
N ALA A 117 3.08 0.85 2.70
CA ALA A 117 2.54 -0.16 1.80
C ALA A 117 3.40 -0.31 0.53
N TYR A 118 3.79 0.80 -0.09
CA TYR A 118 4.69 0.80 -1.24
C TYR A 118 6.02 0.09 -0.95
N LEU A 119 6.65 0.40 0.19
CA LEU A 119 7.90 -0.24 0.60
C LEU A 119 7.74 -1.74 0.79
N PHE A 120 6.65 -2.19 1.42
CA PHE A 120 6.38 -3.62 1.56
C PHE A 120 6.14 -4.31 0.22
N PHE A 121 5.40 -3.70 -0.72
CA PHE A 121 5.25 -4.30 -2.06
C PHE A 121 6.56 -4.33 -2.85
N MET A 122 7.43 -3.33 -2.67
CA MET A 122 8.79 -3.35 -3.23
C MET A 122 9.60 -4.53 -2.66
N LEU A 123 9.56 -4.76 -1.35
CA LEU A 123 10.24 -5.89 -0.70
C LEU A 123 9.66 -7.24 -1.15
N ALA A 124 8.32 -7.35 -1.22
CA ALA A 124 7.63 -8.54 -1.75
C ALA A 124 8.10 -8.86 -3.17
N ARG A 125 8.13 -7.85 -4.05
CA ARG A 125 8.57 -8.01 -5.44
C ARG A 125 10.03 -8.47 -5.54
N ARG A 126 10.92 -7.94 -4.70
CA ARG A 126 12.33 -8.38 -4.63
C ARG A 126 12.45 -9.83 -4.17
N ALA A 127 11.70 -10.21 -3.13
CA ALA A 127 11.68 -11.59 -2.64
C ALA A 127 11.18 -12.58 -3.72
N ILE A 128 10.08 -12.26 -4.40
CA ILE A 128 9.55 -13.09 -5.50
C ILE A 128 10.57 -13.22 -6.63
N GLN A 129 11.27 -12.14 -6.96
CA GLN A 129 12.28 -12.17 -8.02
C GLN A 129 13.47 -13.07 -7.66
N SER A 130 13.95 -13.00 -6.42
CA SER A 130 15.00 -13.89 -5.92
C SER A 130 14.56 -15.36 -5.95
N ASP A 131 13.31 -15.64 -5.58
CA ASP A 131 12.70 -16.97 -5.67
C ASP A 131 12.68 -17.52 -7.11
N ILE A 132 12.42 -16.68 -8.11
CA ILE A 132 12.44 -17.06 -9.53
C ILE A 132 13.87 -17.36 -10.00
N GLU A 133 14.82 -16.49 -9.65
CA GLU A 133 16.23 -16.63 -10.03
C GLU A 133 16.86 -17.89 -9.44
N LEU A 134 16.54 -18.22 -8.19
CA LEU A 134 17.01 -19.43 -7.52
C LEU A 134 16.57 -20.69 -8.29
N VAL A 135 15.29 -20.80 -8.64
CA VAL A 135 14.76 -21.95 -9.39
C VAL A 135 15.44 -22.06 -10.76
N ARG A 136 15.55 -20.94 -11.50
CA ARG A 136 16.19 -20.93 -12.81
C ARG A 136 17.67 -21.29 -12.75
N SER A 137 18.37 -20.92 -11.67
CA SER A 137 19.79 -21.26 -11.49
C SER A 137 19.99 -22.76 -11.25
N MET A 138 19.08 -23.40 -10.52
CA MET A 138 19.12 -24.85 -10.26
C MET A 138 18.83 -25.66 -11.52
N ASP A 139 17.91 -25.19 -12.37
CA ASP A 139 17.58 -25.88 -13.63
C ASP A 139 18.73 -25.84 -14.64
N ARG A 140 19.64 -24.86 -14.56
CA ARG A 140 20.83 -24.77 -15.44
C ARG A 140 21.95 -25.75 -15.06
N LEU A 141 21.93 -26.31 -13.86
CA LEU A 141 22.94 -27.24 -13.35
C LEU A 141 22.55 -28.71 -13.55
N ARG A 142 21.34 -28.97 -14.06
CA ARG A 142 20.83 -30.29 -14.41
C ARG A 142 21.00 -30.55 -15.89
#